data_AF-A0A553PKU7-F1
#
_entry.id   AF-A0A553PKU7-F1
#
_cell.length_a   1.000
_cell.length_b   1.000
_cell.length_c   1.000
_cell.angle_alpha   90.00
_cell.angle_beta   90.00
_cell.angle_gamma   90.00
#
_symmetry.space_group_name_H-M   'P 1'
#
loop_
_entity.id
_entity.type
_entity.pdbx_description
1 polymer ?
#
loop_
_entity_poly.entity_id
_entity_poly.type
_entity_poly.pdbx_seq_one_letter_code
_entity_poly.pdbx_strand_id
1 'polypeptide(L)'
;MDSLLTFQADHPGFLTGDEPASLKDLCLKLLTIVATGMDNVGQNALLEYVMVNSVYESLIHLLFQAESRVCHGHSAVLLLTILIQYKKYESSNPYSVKLSILDQEMPLHGYANVITNSLITYTQSYEASLSDQVSSGWLSSITSMVGNMFVSDEGSPRIEQMRARNAVLLALYQAVHLNRNFIATLAEYQTEAASPKLSPSQNPAQLKEKTVAMIPAGSASLNTPGAVAAANAAPSNLLVTFLEYCSIVMQDTKTESSQNTNKLSFLILLCITEDQYANALMHDANLSFRIKLHRAPMRHRKTAVNWETDFSSKSLAVAVLDLMVEFVRSHMMKRLPHELYLLCLAVIHRLLAYQKRSRVRLHYPWKELWTSLIALLKFVCSNESSLVKKMNIFAVGLQVVVIFNLFVTYGDTFLPSPSSYDELYYEIVRCHQTFDSLYSISLRHSTSGGEYKDSAVRLTNSLVNVRAIIAHFNPKIDTWLSSQQLSTPSEEQILEVVKSNYDSLTLKLQEGLDQYEHYVESPRHSSFFTNLVRSVIHDTRQSIVLNDLELQTVLQDFSSIQ
;
A
#
# COMPACT_ATOMS: atom_id res chain seq x y z
N MET A 1 30.68 -25.29 13.09
CA MET A 1 29.78 -24.11 13.15
C MET A 1 30.59 -22.89 13.52
N ASP A 2 31.31 -22.91 14.64
CA ASP A 2 32.38 -21.93 14.93
C ASP A 2 33.37 -21.85 13.76
N SER A 3 33.91 -22.96 13.29
CA SER A 3 34.83 -22.96 12.13
C SER A 3 34.23 -22.54 10.78
N LEU A 4 32.93 -22.26 10.66
CA LEU A 4 32.29 -21.86 9.39
C LEU A 4 31.78 -20.41 9.47
N LEU A 5 31.28 -20.00 10.64
CA LEU A 5 30.95 -18.62 10.96
C LEU A 5 32.20 -17.77 11.23
N THR A 6 33.22 -18.33 11.91
CA THR A 6 34.56 -17.72 12.02
C THR A 6 35.27 -17.69 10.67
N PHE A 7 35.01 -18.67 9.80
CA PHE A 7 35.57 -18.69 8.44
C PHE A 7 34.91 -17.66 7.51
N GLN A 8 33.63 -17.33 7.69
CA GLN A 8 33.00 -16.23 6.94
C GLN A 8 33.38 -14.84 7.52
N ALA A 9 33.62 -14.76 8.83
CA ALA A 9 34.13 -13.56 9.49
C ALA A 9 35.59 -13.26 9.10
N ASP A 10 36.42 -14.29 9.00
CA ASP A 10 37.84 -14.20 8.62
C ASP A 10 38.05 -14.21 7.09
N HIS A 11 37.10 -14.76 6.30
CA HIS A 11 37.09 -14.76 4.83
C HIS A 11 35.74 -14.26 4.28
N PRO A 12 35.57 -12.94 4.09
CA PRO A 12 34.35 -12.37 3.47
C PRO A 12 34.07 -12.87 2.04
N GLY A 13 35.00 -13.63 1.43
CA GLY A 13 34.97 -14.06 0.04
C GLY A 13 33.87 -15.04 -0.40
N PHE A 14 33.18 -15.76 0.49
CA PHE A 14 32.18 -16.74 0.03
C PHE A 14 30.98 -16.09 -0.66
N LEU A 15 30.48 -14.98 -0.11
CA LEU A 15 29.35 -14.25 -0.69
C LEU A 15 29.81 -13.17 -1.68
N THR A 16 31.05 -12.68 -1.59
CA THR A 16 31.53 -11.55 -2.40
C THR A 16 32.60 -11.90 -3.44
N GLY A 17 33.20 -13.08 -3.37
CA GLY A 17 34.20 -13.57 -4.32
C GLY A 17 33.58 -14.20 -5.57
N ASP A 18 34.44 -14.71 -6.46
CA ASP A 18 34.05 -15.37 -7.72
C ASP A 18 33.51 -16.80 -7.53
N GLU A 19 33.06 -17.11 -6.32
CA GLU A 19 32.48 -18.41 -5.99
C GLU A 19 31.20 -18.69 -6.79
N PRO A 20 30.92 -19.97 -7.10
CA PRO A 20 29.72 -20.38 -7.83
C PRO A 20 28.43 -19.90 -7.16
N ALA A 21 27.41 -19.60 -7.96
CA ALA A 21 26.10 -19.18 -7.48
C ALA A 21 25.46 -20.22 -6.55
N SER A 22 25.68 -21.52 -6.80
CA SER A 22 25.21 -22.62 -5.96
C SER A 22 25.76 -22.57 -4.53
N LEU A 23 27.03 -22.22 -4.38
CA LEU A 23 27.69 -22.07 -3.08
C LEU A 23 27.19 -20.85 -2.32
N LYS A 24 27.01 -19.72 -3.02
CA LYS A 24 26.42 -18.50 -2.45
C LYS A 24 25.00 -18.76 -1.94
N ASP A 25 24.20 -19.48 -2.72
CA ASP A 25 22.84 -19.86 -2.33
C ASP A 25 22.83 -20.77 -1.09
N LEU A 26 23.70 -21.78 -1.04
CA LEU A 26 23.84 -22.65 0.12
C LEU A 26 24.25 -21.88 1.38
N CYS A 27 25.18 -20.93 1.25
CA CYS A 27 25.61 -20.06 2.34
C CYS A 27 24.45 -19.20 2.86
N LEU A 28 23.67 -18.58 1.96
CA LEU A 28 22.50 -17.78 2.33
C LEU A 28 21.39 -18.63 2.98
N LYS A 29 21.14 -19.83 2.46
CA LYS A 29 20.22 -20.81 3.09
C LYS A 29 20.68 -21.16 4.50
N LEU A 30 21.96 -21.48 4.69
CA LEU A 30 22.52 -21.79 6.00
C LEU A 30 22.38 -20.61 6.98
N LEU A 31 22.74 -19.40 6.57
CA LEU A 31 22.58 -18.20 7.40
C LEU A 31 21.12 -17.93 7.74
N THR A 32 20.20 -18.20 6.81
CA THR A 32 18.76 -18.07 7.04
C THR A 32 18.26 -19.12 8.04
N ILE A 33 18.72 -20.38 7.95
CA ILE A 33 18.44 -21.42 8.95
C ILE A 33 18.92 -20.98 10.33
N VAL A 34 20.15 -20.46 10.41
CA VAL A 34 20.71 -19.94 11.67
C VAL A 34 19.84 -18.81 12.22
N ALA A 35 19.49 -17.83 11.38
CA ALA A 35 18.69 -16.68 11.80
C ALA A 35 17.26 -17.05 12.24
N THR A 36 16.67 -18.06 11.61
CA THR A 36 15.31 -18.56 11.89
C THR A 36 15.27 -19.74 12.85
N GLY A 37 16.38 -20.09 13.51
CA GLY A 37 16.47 -21.24 14.42
C GLY A 37 15.56 -21.18 15.65
N MET A 38 15.07 -20.00 16.02
CA MET A 38 14.13 -19.77 17.12
C MET A 38 12.94 -18.95 16.64
N ASP A 39 11.74 -19.21 17.17
CA ASP A 39 10.54 -18.43 16.80
C ASP A 39 10.65 -16.98 17.26
N ASN A 40 11.31 -16.73 18.39
CA ASN A 40 11.68 -15.39 18.84
C ASN A 40 13.12 -15.08 18.45
N VAL A 41 13.30 -14.23 17.43
CA VAL A 41 14.62 -13.81 16.94
C VAL A 41 15.50 -13.22 18.04
N GLY A 42 14.94 -12.44 18.98
CA GLY A 42 15.71 -11.81 20.06
C GLY A 42 16.33 -12.79 21.05
N GLN A 43 15.81 -14.02 21.13
CA GLN A 43 16.31 -15.09 22.00
C GLN A 43 17.30 -16.02 21.27
N ASN A 44 17.58 -15.79 19.99
CA ASN A 44 18.50 -16.60 19.22
C ASN A 44 19.96 -16.23 19.54
N ALA A 45 20.62 -17.01 20.41
CA ALA A 45 22.00 -16.76 20.81
C ALA A 45 22.99 -16.84 19.64
N LEU A 46 22.70 -17.62 18.58
CA LEU A 46 23.57 -17.70 17.40
C LEU A 46 23.64 -16.36 16.66
N LEU A 47 22.59 -15.55 16.75
CA LEU A 47 22.60 -14.22 16.13
C LEU A 47 23.50 -13.23 16.88
N GLU A 48 23.83 -13.45 18.16
CA GLU A 48 24.82 -12.60 18.86
C GLU A 48 26.16 -12.64 18.13
N TYR A 49 26.56 -13.83 17.65
CA TYR A 49 27.76 -13.99 16.85
C TYR A 49 27.68 -13.24 15.51
N VAL A 50 26.54 -13.31 14.82
CA VAL A 50 26.31 -12.63 13.52
C VAL A 50 26.17 -11.10 13.68
N MET A 51 25.78 -10.61 14.86
CA MET A 51 25.81 -9.19 15.18
C MET A 51 27.25 -8.67 15.34
N VAL A 52 28.14 -9.47 15.93
CA VAL A 52 29.57 -9.12 16.09
C VAL A 52 30.32 -9.26 14.76
N ASN A 53 30.16 -10.41 14.10
CA ASN A 53 30.79 -10.72 12.81
C ASN A 53 29.80 -10.41 11.68
N SER A 54 29.69 -9.12 11.37
CA SER A 54 28.65 -8.61 10.48
C SER A 54 28.79 -9.13 9.04
N VAL A 55 27.72 -9.75 8.53
CA VAL A 55 27.59 -10.11 7.09
C VAL A 55 26.99 -8.99 6.24
N TYR A 56 26.77 -7.80 6.82
CA TYR A 56 26.05 -6.69 6.17
C TYR A 56 26.67 -6.31 4.82
N GLU A 57 27.98 -6.07 4.77
CA GLU A 57 28.65 -5.63 3.54
C GLU A 57 28.52 -6.66 2.42
N SER A 58 28.58 -7.95 2.76
CA SER A 58 28.37 -9.05 1.81
C SER A 58 26.95 -9.04 1.24
N LEU A 59 25.93 -8.81 2.08
CA LEU A 59 24.54 -8.72 1.62
C LEU A 59 24.32 -7.51 0.72
N ILE A 60 24.89 -6.35 1.06
CA ILE A 60 24.81 -5.15 0.22
C ILE A 60 25.53 -5.33 -1.12
N HIS A 61 26.68 -6.00 -1.13
CA HIS A 61 27.42 -6.32 -2.35
C HIS A 61 26.61 -7.23 -3.30
N LEU A 62 25.88 -8.22 -2.76
CA LEU A 62 24.96 -9.06 -3.56
C LEU A 62 23.83 -8.23 -4.20
N LEU A 63 23.36 -7.18 -3.53
CA LEU A 63 22.33 -6.29 -4.07
C LEU A 63 22.88 -5.28 -5.07
N PHE A 64 24.15 -4.90 -4.95
CA PHE A 64 24.83 -4.00 -5.88
C PHE A 64 24.98 -4.63 -7.27
N GLN A 65 25.48 -5.87 -7.34
CA GLN A 65 25.76 -6.55 -8.62
C GLN A 65 24.48 -7.11 -9.27
N ALA A 66 24.22 -6.76 -10.53
CA ALA A 66 22.99 -7.16 -11.22
C ALA A 66 22.80 -8.68 -11.33
N GLU A 67 23.83 -9.42 -11.74
CA GLU A 67 23.77 -10.88 -11.90
C GLU A 67 23.52 -11.58 -10.54
N SER A 68 24.30 -11.21 -9.52
CA SER A 68 24.13 -11.71 -8.14
C SER A 68 22.75 -11.36 -7.56
N ARG A 69 22.24 -10.16 -7.83
CA ARG A 69 20.93 -9.69 -7.36
C ARG A 69 19.78 -10.53 -7.91
N VAL A 70 19.84 -10.93 -9.17
CA VAL A 70 18.81 -11.79 -9.79
C VAL A 70 18.75 -13.16 -9.10
N CYS A 71 19.90 -13.75 -8.80
CA CYS A 71 19.97 -15.08 -8.19
C CYS A 71 19.74 -15.07 -6.67
N HIS A 72 20.32 -14.10 -5.97
CA HIS A 72 20.47 -14.13 -4.50
C HIS A 72 19.79 -12.97 -3.78
N GLY A 73 19.29 -11.98 -4.53
CA GLY A 73 18.77 -10.73 -3.95
C GLY A 73 17.60 -10.96 -2.99
N HIS A 74 16.68 -11.89 -3.32
CA HIS A 74 15.56 -12.21 -2.43
C HIS A 74 16.02 -12.74 -1.07
N SER A 75 16.92 -13.73 -1.08
CA SER A 75 17.50 -14.30 0.14
C SER A 75 18.31 -13.27 0.92
N ALA A 76 19.06 -12.39 0.24
CA ALA A 76 19.83 -11.32 0.87
C ALA A 76 18.93 -10.30 1.58
N VAL A 77 17.87 -9.82 0.92
CA VAL A 77 16.89 -8.88 1.51
C VAL A 77 16.17 -9.53 2.69
N LEU A 78 15.75 -10.80 2.55
CA LEU A 78 15.06 -11.53 3.61
C LEU A 78 15.95 -11.70 4.85
N LEU A 79 17.19 -12.16 4.66
CA LEU A 79 18.15 -12.35 5.74
C LEU A 79 18.46 -11.02 6.44
N LEU A 80 18.73 -9.95 5.67
CA LEU A 80 18.96 -8.62 6.21
C LEU A 80 17.74 -8.15 7.04
N THR A 81 16.53 -8.38 6.53
CA THR A 81 15.29 -8.04 7.24
C THR A 81 15.20 -8.77 8.58
N ILE A 82 15.49 -10.07 8.64
CA ILE A 82 15.46 -10.84 9.90
C ILE A 82 16.53 -10.34 10.88
N LEU A 83 17.74 -10.05 10.40
CA LEU A 83 18.85 -9.57 11.22
C LEU A 83 18.55 -8.21 11.86
N ILE A 84 17.86 -7.31 11.15
CA ILE A 84 17.40 -6.01 11.69
C ILE A 84 16.43 -6.17 12.87
N GLN A 85 15.68 -7.28 12.90
CA GLN A 85 14.69 -7.53 13.96
C GLN A 85 15.31 -8.11 15.25
N TYR A 86 16.58 -8.53 15.22
CA TYR A 86 17.26 -9.07 16.40
C TYR A 86 17.39 -8.02 17.51
N LYS A 87 16.82 -8.30 18.70
CA LYS A 87 16.83 -7.41 19.88
C LYS A 87 16.47 -5.94 19.58
N LYS A 88 15.63 -5.70 18.56
CA LYS A 88 15.31 -4.36 18.03
C LYS A 88 14.86 -3.34 19.09
N TYR A 89 14.17 -3.79 20.14
CA TYR A 89 13.66 -2.92 21.21
C TYR A 89 14.49 -2.97 22.51
N GLU A 90 15.52 -3.81 22.56
CA GLU A 90 16.35 -4.03 23.77
C GLU A 90 17.72 -3.36 23.64
N SER A 91 18.28 -3.30 22.44
CA SER A 91 19.60 -2.74 22.18
C SER A 91 19.69 -2.07 20.80
N SER A 92 20.76 -1.31 20.57
CA SER A 92 21.06 -0.77 19.25
C SER A 92 21.48 -1.90 18.32
N ASN A 93 20.66 -2.18 17.31
CA ASN A 93 20.93 -3.20 16.31
C ASN A 93 21.89 -2.65 15.23
N PRO A 94 23.08 -3.26 15.00
CA PRO A 94 24.06 -2.76 14.06
C PRO A 94 23.60 -2.77 12.60
N TYR A 95 22.77 -3.75 12.20
CA TYR A 95 22.22 -3.81 10.84
C TYR A 95 21.21 -2.70 10.59
N SER A 96 20.41 -2.36 11.61
CA SER A 96 19.49 -1.21 11.57
C SER A 96 20.24 0.11 11.39
N VAL A 97 21.33 0.31 12.16
CA VAL A 97 22.18 1.50 12.05
C VAL A 97 22.87 1.56 10.70
N LYS A 98 23.44 0.46 10.21
CA LYS A 98 24.09 0.42 8.89
C LYS A 98 23.11 0.70 7.76
N LEU A 99 21.89 0.13 7.81
CA LEU A 99 20.86 0.41 6.82
C LEU A 99 20.41 1.87 6.86
N SER A 100 20.31 2.51 8.03
CA SER A 100 19.86 3.91 8.11
C SER A 100 20.87 4.91 7.57
N ILE A 101 22.16 4.59 7.60
CA ILE A 101 23.24 5.45 7.07
C ILE A 101 23.65 5.10 5.63
N LEU A 102 23.13 4.02 5.04
CA LEU A 102 23.44 3.63 3.66
C LEU A 102 22.98 4.74 2.70
N ASP A 103 23.94 5.33 1.98
CA ASP A 103 23.74 6.45 1.07
C ASP A 103 24.04 6.12 -0.39
N GLN A 104 24.65 4.96 -0.64
CA GLN A 104 24.93 4.48 -1.99
C GLN A 104 23.62 4.19 -2.74
N GLU A 105 23.40 4.88 -3.86
CA GLU A 105 22.19 4.74 -4.68
C GLU A 105 22.06 3.32 -5.26
N MET A 106 23.14 2.77 -5.83
CA MET A 106 23.10 1.49 -6.55
C MET A 106 22.62 0.31 -5.69
N PRO A 107 23.13 0.08 -4.45
CA PRO A 107 22.58 -0.97 -3.60
C PRO A 107 21.14 -0.71 -3.14
N LEU A 108 20.74 0.55 -2.90
CA LEU A 108 19.36 0.90 -2.56
C LEU A 108 18.41 0.61 -3.72
N HIS A 109 18.81 0.93 -4.96
CA HIS A 109 18.09 0.51 -6.16
C HIS A 109 18.01 -1.00 -6.27
N GLY A 110 19.11 -1.70 -5.99
CA GLY A 110 19.13 -3.17 -5.95
C GLY A 110 18.13 -3.74 -4.95
N TYR A 111 18.08 -3.18 -3.74
CA TYR A 111 17.12 -3.54 -2.69
C TYR A 111 15.67 -3.28 -3.15
N ALA A 112 15.40 -2.11 -3.72
CA ALA A 112 14.09 -1.76 -4.28
C ALA A 112 13.68 -2.71 -5.42
N ASN A 113 14.61 -3.08 -6.30
CA ASN A 113 14.39 -4.00 -7.41
C ASN A 113 13.91 -5.38 -6.94
N VAL A 114 14.55 -5.92 -5.89
CA VAL A 114 14.17 -7.21 -5.29
C VAL A 114 12.74 -7.18 -4.74
N ILE A 115 12.38 -6.08 -4.07
CA ILE A 115 11.01 -5.89 -3.54
C ILE A 115 10.02 -5.76 -4.70
N THR A 116 10.29 -4.91 -5.68
CA THR A 116 9.42 -4.70 -6.84
C THR A 116 9.16 -6.01 -7.58
N ASN A 117 10.20 -6.78 -7.91
CA ASN A 117 10.05 -8.07 -8.58
C ASN A 117 9.20 -9.04 -7.77
N SER A 118 9.36 -9.04 -6.44
CA SER A 118 8.58 -9.87 -5.55
C SER A 118 7.09 -9.48 -5.55
N LEU A 119 6.79 -8.19 -5.55
CA LEU A 119 5.41 -7.69 -5.60
C LEU A 119 4.79 -7.89 -6.99
N ILE A 120 5.52 -7.63 -8.08
CA ILE A 120 5.09 -7.92 -9.46
C ILE A 120 4.71 -9.39 -9.61
N THR A 121 5.54 -10.31 -9.10
CA THR A 121 5.23 -11.75 -9.17
C THR A 121 3.89 -12.06 -8.50
N TYR A 122 3.57 -11.39 -7.38
CA TYR A 122 2.29 -11.55 -6.70
C TYR A 122 1.13 -10.96 -7.52
N THR A 123 1.26 -9.74 -8.05
CA THR A 123 0.20 -9.10 -8.84
C THR A 123 -0.08 -9.89 -10.12
N GLN A 124 0.95 -10.34 -10.84
CA GLN A 124 0.82 -11.19 -12.02
C GLN A 124 0.14 -12.54 -11.71
N SER A 125 0.49 -13.16 -10.58
CA SER A 125 -0.16 -14.40 -10.14
C SER A 125 -1.66 -14.20 -9.89
N TYR A 126 -2.03 -13.04 -9.32
CA TYR A 126 -3.42 -12.68 -9.10
C TYR A 126 -4.14 -12.43 -10.43
N GLU A 127 -3.52 -11.72 -11.38
CA GLU A 127 -4.09 -11.48 -12.71
C GLU A 127 -4.32 -12.78 -13.50
N ALA A 128 -3.35 -13.69 -13.48
CA ALA A 128 -3.49 -15.01 -14.09
C ALA A 128 -4.68 -15.78 -13.49
N SER A 129 -4.87 -15.69 -12.17
CA SER A 129 -6.00 -16.32 -11.48
C SER A 129 -7.36 -15.75 -11.87
N LEU A 130 -7.41 -14.49 -12.31
CA LEU A 130 -8.62 -13.83 -12.84
C LEU A 130 -8.92 -14.27 -14.29
N SER A 131 -7.90 -14.36 -15.15
CA SER A 131 -8.10 -14.76 -16.56
C SER A 131 -8.61 -16.19 -16.71
N ASP A 132 -8.18 -17.11 -15.84
CA ASP A 132 -8.63 -18.50 -15.86
C ASP A 132 -10.14 -18.66 -15.54
N GLN A 133 -10.74 -17.69 -14.82
CA GLN A 133 -12.18 -17.71 -14.59
C GLN A 133 -12.97 -17.31 -15.84
N VAL A 134 -12.52 -16.28 -16.55
CA VAL A 134 -13.22 -15.75 -17.73
C VAL A 134 -13.27 -16.79 -18.86
N SER A 135 -12.26 -17.65 -18.98
CA SER A 135 -12.22 -18.73 -19.98
C SER A 135 -13.10 -19.94 -19.60
N SER A 136 -13.26 -20.24 -18.31
CA SER A 136 -14.12 -21.33 -17.80
C SER A 136 -15.62 -20.98 -17.72
N GLY A 137 -15.97 -19.69 -17.74
CA GLY A 137 -17.29 -19.16 -17.38
C GLY A 137 -18.37 -19.13 -18.47
N TRP A 138 -18.09 -19.63 -19.68
CA TRP A 138 -19.03 -19.51 -20.80
C TRP A 138 -20.23 -20.47 -20.68
N LEU A 139 -20.13 -21.53 -19.88
CA LEU A 139 -21.23 -22.49 -19.66
C LEU A 139 -22.04 -22.26 -18.36
N SER A 140 -21.56 -21.45 -17.41
CA SER A 140 -22.28 -21.17 -16.15
C SER A 140 -23.26 -20.00 -16.23
N SER A 141 -23.20 -19.21 -17.30
CA SER A 141 -24.01 -18.00 -17.46
C SER A 141 -25.51 -18.27 -17.67
N ILE A 142 -25.89 -19.48 -18.13
CA ILE A 142 -27.30 -19.83 -18.43
C ILE A 142 -28.06 -20.33 -17.18
N THR A 143 -27.39 -20.82 -16.14
CA THR A 143 -28.06 -21.30 -14.91
C THR A 143 -28.29 -20.17 -13.88
N SER A 144 -27.67 -19.00 -14.04
CA SER A 144 -27.78 -17.89 -13.07
C SER A 144 -29.10 -17.09 -13.14
N MET A 145 -29.89 -17.23 -14.21
CA MET A 145 -31.10 -16.44 -14.39
C MET A 145 -32.28 -16.81 -13.47
N VAL A 146 -32.22 -17.93 -12.75
CA VAL A 146 -33.32 -18.38 -11.87
C VAL A 146 -32.89 -18.57 -10.40
N GLY A 147 -31.67 -18.16 -10.02
CA GLY A 147 -31.08 -18.43 -8.70
C GLY A 147 -30.50 -17.23 -7.94
N ASN A 148 -30.73 -15.99 -8.39
CA ASN A 148 -30.04 -14.77 -7.91
C ASN A 148 -30.39 -14.26 -6.48
N MET A 149 -30.83 -15.14 -5.56
CA MET A 149 -31.08 -14.76 -4.16
C MET A 149 -29.89 -15.01 -3.21
N PHE A 150 -28.84 -15.70 -3.66
CA PHE A 150 -27.63 -15.93 -2.87
C PHE A 150 -26.41 -15.56 -3.71
N VAL A 151 -25.82 -14.40 -3.42
CA VAL A 151 -24.41 -14.17 -3.77
C VAL A 151 -23.62 -15.10 -2.86
N SER A 152 -23.18 -16.22 -3.41
CA SER A 152 -22.21 -17.09 -2.77
C SER A 152 -20.93 -16.28 -2.49
N ASP A 153 -20.31 -16.56 -1.36
CA ASP A 153 -19.05 -15.97 -0.88
C ASP A 153 -17.82 -16.36 -1.76
N GLU A 154 -18.07 -16.86 -2.98
CA GLU A 154 -17.14 -17.58 -3.86
C GLU A 154 -16.09 -16.70 -4.57
N GLY A 155 -16.21 -15.37 -4.51
CA GLY A 155 -15.18 -14.45 -5.04
C GLY A 155 -13.98 -14.25 -4.09
N SER A 156 -14.15 -14.58 -2.81
CA SER A 156 -13.18 -14.36 -1.73
C SER A 156 -12.20 -15.51 -1.35
N PRO A 157 -12.44 -16.80 -1.65
CA PRO A 157 -11.63 -17.90 -1.11
C PRO A 157 -10.25 -18.06 -1.78
N ARG A 158 -9.86 -17.18 -2.72
CA ARG A 158 -8.64 -17.34 -3.53
C ARG A 158 -7.48 -16.44 -3.13
N ILE A 159 -7.74 -15.25 -2.55
CA ILE A 159 -6.67 -14.46 -1.89
C ILE A 159 -6.15 -15.25 -0.68
N GLU A 160 -7.01 -16.01 0.00
CA GLU A 160 -6.63 -16.93 1.09
C GLU A 160 -5.63 -18.02 0.63
N GLN A 161 -5.64 -18.42 -0.65
CA GLN A 161 -4.70 -19.38 -1.22
C GLN A 161 -3.37 -18.73 -1.62
N MET A 162 -3.38 -17.44 -1.96
CA MET A 162 -2.19 -16.66 -2.29
C MET A 162 -1.55 -16.09 -1.02
N ARG A 163 -0.59 -16.81 -0.43
CA ARG A 163 0.11 -16.37 0.80
C ARG A 163 0.70 -14.97 0.59
N ALA A 164 0.23 -14.02 1.38
CA ALA A 164 0.74 -12.65 1.37
C ALA A 164 2.25 -12.63 1.66
N ARG A 165 3.01 -11.78 0.96
CA ARG A 165 4.48 -11.69 1.10
C ARG A 165 4.88 -10.79 2.27
N ASN A 166 4.46 -11.17 3.48
CA ASN A 166 4.70 -10.38 4.71
C ASN A 166 6.20 -10.11 4.97
N ALA A 167 7.09 -11.03 4.59
CA ALA A 167 8.52 -10.82 4.70
C ALA A 167 9.03 -9.67 3.79
N VAL A 168 8.52 -9.61 2.56
CA VAL A 168 8.85 -8.56 1.58
C VAL A 168 8.25 -7.22 2.00
N LEU A 169 7.01 -7.22 2.52
CA LEU A 169 6.41 -6.01 3.08
C LEU A 169 7.18 -5.52 4.32
N LEU A 170 7.63 -6.43 5.19
CA LEU A 170 8.45 -6.06 6.33
C LEU A 170 9.79 -5.47 5.88
N ALA A 171 10.41 -6.03 4.84
CA ALA A 171 11.62 -5.50 4.23
C ALA A 171 11.42 -4.09 3.65
N LEU A 172 10.29 -3.85 2.96
CA LEU A 172 9.90 -2.53 2.45
C LEU A 172 9.68 -1.55 3.61
N TYR A 173 8.97 -1.98 4.64
CA TYR A 173 8.75 -1.17 5.84
C TYR A 173 10.08 -0.78 6.51
N GLN A 174 11.01 -1.71 6.72
CA GLN A 174 12.31 -1.36 7.33
C GLN A 174 13.09 -0.37 6.47
N ALA A 175 13.11 -0.55 5.14
CA ALA A 175 13.82 0.37 4.24
C ALA A 175 13.23 1.79 4.27
N VAL A 176 11.91 1.91 4.13
CA VAL A 176 11.20 3.20 4.18
C VAL A 176 11.33 3.87 5.55
N HIS A 177 11.25 3.09 6.64
CA HIS A 177 11.25 3.62 7.99
C HIS A 177 12.66 4.03 8.47
N LEU A 178 13.71 3.30 8.05
CA LEU A 178 15.07 3.52 8.54
C LEU A 178 15.92 4.40 7.62
N ASN A 179 15.71 4.37 6.30
CA ASN A 179 16.61 4.99 5.34
C ASN A 179 15.90 6.08 4.51
N ARG A 180 16.27 7.34 4.75
CA ARG A 180 15.75 8.50 4.01
C ARG A 180 16.13 8.52 2.53
N ASN A 181 17.29 7.96 2.16
CA ASN A 181 17.78 7.92 0.78
C ASN A 181 17.00 6.88 -0.04
N PHE A 182 16.48 5.83 0.61
CA PHE A 182 15.61 4.84 -0.04
C PHE A 182 14.34 5.46 -0.64
N ILE A 183 13.86 6.58 -0.07
CA ILE A 183 12.68 7.28 -0.57
C ILE A 183 12.84 7.72 -2.03
N ALA A 184 14.05 8.12 -2.45
CA ALA A 184 14.32 8.48 -3.84
C ALA A 184 14.06 7.33 -4.81
N THR A 185 14.38 6.10 -4.39
CA THR A 185 14.19 4.91 -5.22
C THR A 185 12.72 4.52 -5.43
N LEU A 186 11.77 5.08 -4.66
CA LEU A 186 10.36 4.67 -4.69
C LEU A 186 9.67 4.98 -6.03
N ALA A 187 9.95 6.13 -6.65
CA ALA A 187 9.31 6.53 -7.91
C ALA A 187 10.22 6.47 -9.15
N GLU A 188 11.49 6.14 -8.98
CA GLU A 188 12.41 5.99 -10.10
C GLU A 188 12.10 4.75 -10.94
N TYR A 189 12.12 4.91 -12.26
CA TYR A 189 11.85 3.83 -13.21
C TYR A 189 12.99 2.82 -13.23
N GLN A 190 12.64 1.54 -13.20
CA GLN A 190 13.63 0.46 -13.32
C GLN A 190 14.00 0.28 -14.80
N THR A 191 15.23 0.66 -15.17
CA THR A 191 15.74 0.56 -16.56
C THR A 191 16.76 -0.57 -16.73
N GLU A 192 16.61 -1.68 -16.01
CA GLU A 192 17.51 -2.82 -16.15
C GLU A 192 16.79 -4.01 -16.80
N ALA A 193 16.56 -3.89 -18.12
CA ALA A 193 16.40 -5.07 -18.94
C ALA A 193 17.78 -5.74 -19.06
N ALA A 194 17.95 -6.91 -18.42
CA ALA A 194 19.11 -7.75 -18.64
C ALA A 194 19.21 -8.06 -20.14
N SER A 195 20.14 -7.40 -20.83
CA SER A 195 20.47 -7.75 -22.21
C SER A 195 21.27 -9.05 -22.15
N PRO A 196 20.85 -10.14 -22.82
CA PRO A 196 21.74 -11.27 -22.98
C PRO A 196 22.93 -10.80 -23.83
N LYS A 197 24.13 -10.81 -23.24
CA LYS A 197 25.39 -10.56 -23.96
C LYS A 197 25.54 -11.60 -25.07
N LEU A 198 25.21 -11.23 -26.30
CA LEU A 198 25.67 -11.95 -27.49
C LEU A 198 27.13 -11.55 -27.74
N SER A 199 28.02 -12.53 -27.62
CA SER A 199 29.44 -12.43 -27.94
C SER A 199 29.67 -11.88 -29.35
N PRO A 200 30.71 -11.05 -29.59
CA PRO A 200 30.95 -10.49 -30.92
C PRO A 200 31.72 -11.48 -31.79
N SER A 201 31.08 -12.04 -32.81
CA SER A 201 31.81 -12.67 -33.91
C SER A 201 31.17 -12.41 -35.28
N GLN A 202 31.90 -11.62 -36.07
CA GLN A 202 32.07 -11.67 -37.53
C GLN A 202 31.07 -10.97 -38.47
N ASN A 203 31.62 -9.92 -39.10
CA ASN A 203 31.45 -9.38 -40.46
C ASN A 203 30.14 -8.65 -40.88
N PRO A 204 30.23 -7.34 -41.23
CA PRO A 204 29.16 -6.59 -41.85
C PRO A 204 29.26 -6.65 -43.38
N ALA A 205 28.47 -7.50 -44.02
CA ALA A 205 28.19 -7.36 -45.44
C ALA A 205 26.82 -7.97 -45.79
N GLN A 206 26.04 -7.21 -46.55
CA GLN A 206 24.80 -7.59 -47.25
C GLN A 206 23.48 -7.41 -46.49
N LEU A 207 23.07 -6.14 -46.33
CA LEU A 207 21.66 -5.77 -46.42
C LEU A 207 21.34 -5.43 -47.87
N LYS A 208 20.52 -6.27 -48.54
CA LYS A 208 19.68 -5.87 -49.67
C LYS A 208 18.48 -6.81 -49.81
N GLU A 209 17.32 -6.19 -49.57
CA GLU A 209 16.04 -6.36 -50.27
C GLU A 209 15.39 -7.76 -50.47
N LYS A 210 14.07 -7.74 -50.19
CA LYS A 210 12.96 -8.31 -50.98
C LYS A 210 12.24 -9.59 -50.48
N THR A 211 10.98 -9.33 -50.09
CA THR A 211 9.73 -9.99 -50.52
C THR A 211 9.29 -11.30 -49.86
N VAL A 212 8.14 -11.19 -49.18
CA VAL A 212 6.99 -12.10 -49.07
C VAL A 212 7.05 -13.38 -49.92
N ALA A 213 7.10 -14.54 -49.25
CA ALA A 213 6.46 -15.78 -49.70
C ALA A 213 6.39 -16.86 -48.58
N MET A 214 5.17 -17.27 -48.26
CA MET A 214 4.68 -18.66 -48.08
C MET A 214 5.43 -19.63 -47.13
N ILE A 215 4.76 -19.96 -46.02
CA ILE A 215 5.03 -21.11 -45.15
C ILE A 215 4.49 -22.40 -45.79
N PRO A 216 5.26 -23.51 -45.80
CA PRO A 216 4.69 -24.84 -45.65
C PRO A 216 4.96 -25.39 -44.24
N ALA A 217 3.93 -26.01 -43.68
CA ALA A 217 3.91 -26.62 -42.37
C ALA A 217 4.91 -27.78 -42.23
N GLY A 218 5.51 -27.92 -41.04
CA GLY A 218 6.11 -29.18 -40.60
C GLY A 218 7.34 -29.03 -39.72
N SER A 219 7.17 -28.84 -38.42
CA SER A 219 7.94 -29.53 -37.36
C SER A 219 7.55 -28.99 -35.99
N ALA A 220 7.13 -29.90 -35.13
CA ALA A 220 6.79 -29.64 -33.74
C ALA A 220 8.04 -29.32 -32.92
N SER A 221 8.00 -28.21 -32.17
CA SER A 221 8.93 -27.91 -31.09
C SER A 221 8.13 -27.34 -29.91
N LEU A 222 8.45 -27.82 -28.70
CA LEU A 222 7.77 -27.50 -27.45
C LEU A 222 7.92 -25.99 -27.14
N ASN A 223 6.82 -25.25 -27.21
CA ASN A 223 6.75 -23.88 -26.72
C ASN A 223 6.56 -23.89 -25.19
N THR A 224 7.59 -23.44 -24.48
CA THR A 224 7.48 -22.89 -23.12
C THR A 224 6.83 -21.50 -23.21
N PRO A 225 5.70 -21.23 -22.52
CA PRO A 225 4.95 -19.97 -22.66
C PRO A 225 5.53 -18.82 -21.81
N GLY A 226 6.84 -18.59 -21.85
CA GLY A 226 7.51 -17.60 -20.99
C GLY A 226 8.06 -16.35 -21.69
N ALA A 227 8.35 -16.40 -22.99
CA ALA A 227 9.22 -15.41 -23.62
C ALA A 227 8.52 -14.25 -24.36
N VAL A 228 7.20 -14.31 -24.57
CA VAL A 228 6.48 -13.32 -25.40
C VAL A 228 5.73 -12.26 -24.58
N ALA A 229 5.62 -12.43 -23.25
CA ALA A 229 4.89 -11.48 -22.39
C ALA A 229 5.73 -10.28 -21.92
N ALA A 230 7.07 -10.33 -22.03
CA ALA A 230 7.96 -9.30 -21.49
C ALA A 230 8.07 -8.03 -22.37
N ALA A 231 7.53 -8.02 -23.60
CA ALA A 231 7.79 -6.96 -24.57
C ALA A 231 6.85 -5.73 -24.47
N ASN A 232 5.82 -5.76 -23.61
CA ASN A 232 4.82 -4.67 -23.50
C ASN A 232 4.64 -4.10 -22.08
N ALA A 233 5.51 -4.41 -21.12
CA ALA A 233 5.41 -3.84 -19.78
C ALA A 233 5.83 -2.35 -19.82
N ALA A 234 4.87 -1.45 -19.57
CA ALA A 234 5.20 -0.07 -19.29
C ALA A 234 6.20 -0.03 -18.11
N PRO A 235 7.18 0.90 -18.13
CA PRO A 235 8.15 0.96 -17.04
C PRO A 235 7.38 1.23 -15.72
N SER A 236 7.50 0.31 -14.76
CA SER A 236 6.90 0.42 -13.44
C SER A 236 7.98 0.81 -12.43
N ASN A 237 7.59 1.52 -11.38
CA ASN A 237 8.45 1.77 -10.22
C ASN A 237 7.90 1.03 -9.00
N LEU A 238 8.69 1.01 -7.92
CA LEU A 238 8.34 0.28 -6.70
C LEU A 238 7.01 0.76 -6.10
N LEU A 239 6.78 2.07 -6.04
CA LEU A 239 5.55 2.61 -5.44
C LEU A 239 4.31 2.27 -6.27
N VAL A 240 4.38 2.33 -7.60
CA VAL A 240 3.30 1.91 -8.51
C VAL A 240 2.93 0.45 -8.26
N THR A 241 3.92 -0.44 -8.28
CA THR A 241 3.70 -1.86 -8.01
C THR A 241 3.17 -2.10 -6.59
N PHE A 242 3.65 -1.34 -5.61
CA PHE A 242 3.18 -1.45 -4.23
C PHE A 242 1.72 -1.00 -4.08
N LEU A 243 1.29 0.06 -4.77
CA LEU A 243 -0.10 0.51 -4.76
C LEU A 243 -1.04 -0.50 -5.43
N GLU A 244 -0.61 -1.08 -6.55
CA GLU A 244 -1.32 -2.18 -7.21
C GLU A 244 -1.44 -3.39 -6.26
N TYR A 245 -0.34 -3.81 -5.64
CA TYR A 245 -0.33 -4.86 -4.62
C TYR A 245 -1.31 -4.57 -3.48
N CYS A 246 -1.30 -3.35 -2.93
CA CYS A 246 -2.20 -2.93 -1.86
C CYS A 246 -3.67 -3.08 -2.28
N SER A 247 -4.00 -2.70 -3.52
CA SER A 247 -5.37 -2.81 -4.06
C SER A 247 -5.88 -4.24 -4.16
N ILE A 248 -4.97 -5.22 -4.26
CA ILE A 248 -5.31 -6.65 -4.28
C ILE A 248 -5.50 -7.15 -2.85
N VAL A 249 -4.49 -6.98 -1.97
CA VAL A 249 -4.54 -7.56 -0.61
C VAL A 249 -5.65 -6.95 0.27
N MET A 250 -6.05 -5.71 -0.01
CA MET A 250 -7.15 -5.10 0.74
C MET A 250 -8.51 -5.68 0.41
N GLN A 251 -8.65 -6.48 -0.64
CA GLN A 251 -9.92 -7.15 -0.93
C GLN A 251 -10.22 -8.29 0.06
N ASP A 252 -9.21 -8.76 0.81
CA ASP A 252 -9.38 -9.71 1.91
C ASP A 252 -9.02 -9.08 3.26
N THR A 253 -10.03 -8.90 4.10
CA THR A 253 -9.88 -8.51 5.52
C THR A 253 -10.53 -9.52 6.47
N LYS A 254 -10.75 -10.76 6.04
CA LYS A 254 -11.52 -11.76 6.79
C LYS A 254 -10.71 -12.41 7.90
N THR A 255 -9.45 -12.73 7.62
CA THR A 255 -8.55 -13.45 8.53
C THR A 255 -7.66 -12.48 9.30
N GLU A 256 -7.10 -12.93 10.43
CA GLU A 256 -6.13 -12.12 11.19
C GLU A 256 -4.85 -11.88 10.37
N SER A 257 -4.41 -12.87 9.59
CA SER A 257 -3.24 -12.74 8.72
C SER A 257 -3.46 -11.70 7.61
N SER A 258 -4.63 -11.69 6.97
CA SER A 258 -4.95 -10.70 5.94
C SER A 258 -5.14 -9.30 6.54
N GLN A 259 -5.70 -9.18 7.75
CA GLN A 259 -5.72 -7.91 8.49
C GLN A 259 -4.31 -7.41 8.85
N ASN A 260 -3.41 -8.29 9.27
CA ASN A 260 -2.02 -7.95 9.58
C ASN A 260 -1.25 -7.47 8.34
N THR A 261 -1.48 -8.13 7.19
CA THR A 261 -0.93 -7.73 5.89
C THR A 261 -1.38 -6.32 5.52
N ASN A 262 -2.70 -6.07 5.58
CA ASN A 262 -3.27 -4.76 5.28
C ASN A 262 -2.79 -3.67 6.24
N LYS A 263 -2.66 -4.01 7.53
CA LYS A 263 -2.11 -3.11 8.54
C LYS A 263 -0.68 -2.71 8.21
N LEU A 264 0.17 -3.68 7.85
CA LEU A 264 1.55 -3.40 7.44
C LEU A 264 1.60 -2.53 6.18
N SER A 265 0.78 -2.82 5.17
CA SER A 265 0.67 -1.99 3.96
C SER A 265 0.30 -0.54 4.28
N PHE A 266 -0.68 -0.32 5.18
CA PHE A 266 -1.09 1.02 5.56
C PHE A 266 -0.05 1.73 6.43
N LEU A 267 0.71 1.01 7.27
CA LEU A 267 1.84 1.57 8.01
C LEU A 267 2.97 2.03 7.07
N ILE A 268 3.25 1.28 6.00
CA ILE A 268 4.21 1.69 4.96
C ILE A 268 3.72 2.97 4.29
N LEU A 269 2.45 3.03 3.85
CA LEU A 269 1.87 4.24 3.27
C LEU A 269 1.88 5.41 4.25
N LEU A 270 1.67 5.17 5.54
CA LEU A 270 1.74 6.18 6.59
C LEU A 270 3.15 6.78 6.68
N CYS A 271 4.20 5.95 6.64
CA CYS A 271 5.59 6.42 6.63
C CYS A 271 5.90 7.22 5.35
N ILE A 272 5.49 6.71 4.17
CA ILE A 272 5.71 7.38 2.89
C ILE A 272 5.00 8.75 2.85
N THR A 273 3.74 8.82 3.31
CA THR A 273 2.97 10.08 3.33
C THR A 273 3.37 11.03 4.44
N GLU A 274 4.21 10.60 5.39
CA GLU A 274 4.81 11.47 6.40
C GLU A 274 6.13 12.11 5.91
N ASP A 275 6.85 11.44 5.01
CA ASP A 275 8.12 11.93 4.46
C ASP A 275 7.93 13.10 3.48
N GLN A 276 8.71 14.17 3.69
CA GLN A 276 8.64 15.40 2.91
C GLN A 276 9.02 15.17 1.44
N TYR A 277 10.07 14.40 1.18
CA TYR A 277 10.62 14.17 -0.15
C TYR A 277 9.71 13.24 -0.96
N ALA A 278 9.21 12.16 -0.33
CA ALA A 278 8.18 11.29 -0.90
C ALA A 278 6.95 12.08 -1.33
N ASN A 279 6.46 12.98 -0.48
CA ASN A 279 5.31 13.81 -0.83
C ASN A 279 5.59 14.75 -2.00
N ALA A 280 6.78 15.36 -2.06
CA ALA A 280 7.18 16.20 -3.20
C ALA A 280 7.15 15.41 -4.52
N LEU A 281 7.71 14.21 -4.52
CA LEU A 281 7.73 13.30 -5.64
C LEU A 281 6.31 12.83 -6.04
N MET A 282 5.50 12.46 -5.05
CA MET A 282 4.14 11.96 -5.31
C MET A 282 3.18 13.02 -5.85
N HIS A 283 3.40 14.29 -5.52
CA HIS A 283 2.58 15.41 -5.93
C HIS A 283 3.14 16.18 -7.14
N ASP A 284 4.28 15.77 -7.70
CA ASP A 284 4.84 16.42 -8.89
C ASP A 284 3.91 16.21 -10.10
N ALA A 285 3.43 17.32 -10.66
CA ALA A 285 2.53 17.30 -11.81
C ALA A 285 3.21 16.80 -13.10
N ASN A 286 4.54 16.81 -13.16
CA ASN A 286 5.32 16.30 -14.29
C ASN A 286 5.47 14.77 -14.26
N LEU A 287 5.21 14.14 -13.11
CA LEU A 287 5.31 12.70 -12.93
C LEU A 287 3.92 12.07 -12.97
N SER A 288 3.62 11.42 -14.09
CA SER A 288 2.35 10.72 -14.29
C SER A 288 2.58 9.24 -14.52
N PHE A 289 1.83 8.41 -13.79
CA PHE A 289 1.96 6.95 -13.83
C PHE A 289 0.62 6.32 -14.18
N ARG A 290 0.69 5.17 -14.87
CA ARG A 290 -0.47 4.30 -15.07
C ARG A 290 -0.45 3.25 -13.97
N ILE A 291 -1.46 3.30 -13.09
CA ILE A 291 -1.54 2.43 -11.92
C ILE A 291 -2.84 1.64 -12.03
N LYS A 292 -2.72 0.31 -11.99
CA LYS A 292 -3.88 -0.57 -12.04
C LYS A 292 -4.38 -0.83 -10.62
N LEU A 293 -5.36 -0.07 -10.17
CA LEU A 293 -6.00 -0.32 -8.89
C LEU A 293 -7.13 -1.34 -9.06
N HIS A 294 -6.95 -2.53 -8.50
CA HIS A 294 -7.99 -3.55 -8.45
C HIS A 294 -9.07 -3.14 -7.44
N ARG A 295 -10.32 -3.21 -7.86
CA ARG A 295 -11.46 -2.78 -7.04
C ARG A 295 -12.32 -3.96 -6.63
N ALA A 296 -12.85 -3.93 -5.40
CA ALA A 296 -13.66 -5.03 -4.87
C ALA A 296 -14.98 -5.17 -5.65
N PRO A 297 -15.45 -6.40 -5.95
CA PRO A 297 -16.76 -6.58 -6.58
C PRO A 297 -17.88 -6.11 -5.63
N MET A 298 -18.77 -5.23 -6.08
CA MET A 298 -19.90 -4.71 -5.30
C MET A 298 -21.21 -4.85 -6.06
N ARG A 299 -22.30 -5.18 -5.35
CA ARG A 299 -23.63 -5.43 -5.95
C ARG A 299 -24.19 -4.28 -6.79
N HIS A 300 -23.86 -3.05 -6.44
CA HIS A 300 -24.35 -1.83 -7.10
C HIS A 300 -23.32 -1.22 -8.06
N ARG A 301 -22.14 -1.85 -8.19
CA ARG A 301 -21.12 -1.46 -9.16
C ARG A 301 -21.46 -2.16 -10.47
N LYS A 302 -21.86 -1.39 -11.49
CA LYS A 302 -22.08 -1.92 -12.84
C LYS A 302 -20.79 -2.62 -13.30
N THR A 303 -20.87 -3.92 -13.60
CA THR A 303 -19.76 -4.84 -13.93
C THR A 303 -18.92 -4.45 -15.16
N ALA A 304 -19.19 -3.30 -15.80
CA ALA A 304 -18.55 -2.89 -17.05
C ALA A 304 -18.48 -1.37 -17.22
N VAL A 305 -18.36 -0.58 -16.13
CA VAL A 305 -18.02 0.84 -16.28
C VAL A 305 -16.51 0.97 -16.26
N ASN A 306 -15.95 1.01 -17.48
CA ASN A 306 -14.75 1.77 -17.81
C ASN A 306 -13.41 1.28 -17.25
N TRP A 307 -13.13 -0.02 -17.32
CA TRP A 307 -11.78 -0.53 -17.08
C TRP A 307 -10.74 0.17 -17.98
N GLU A 308 -11.08 0.53 -19.22
CA GLU A 308 -10.18 1.24 -20.17
C GLU A 308 -10.06 2.75 -19.94
N THR A 309 -11.07 3.39 -19.35
CA THR A 309 -11.10 4.86 -19.19
C THR A 309 -10.48 5.32 -17.86
N ASP A 310 -10.30 4.40 -16.90
CA ASP A 310 -9.63 4.63 -15.60
C ASP A 310 -8.08 4.52 -15.67
N PHE A 311 -7.50 4.09 -16.81
CA PHE A 311 -6.04 4.05 -17.04
C PHE A 311 -5.45 5.40 -17.48
N SER A 312 -6.04 6.51 -17.04
CA SER A 312 -5.40 7.82 -17.24
C SER A 312 -4.14 7.90 -16.39
N SER A 313 -3.10 8.53 -16.96
CA SER A 313 -1.86 8.74 -16.21
C SER A 313 -2.13 9.78 -15.13
N LYS A 314 -1.88 9.41 -13.88
CA LYS A 314 -2.18 10.22 -12.69
C LYS A 314 -0.92 10.35 -11.84
N SER A 315 -0.85 11.41 -11.04
CA SER A 315 0.19 11.52 -10.00
C SER A 315 0.03 10.40 -8.96
N LEU A 316 1.11 10.05 -8.26
CA LEU A 316 1.07 9.02 -7.22
C LEU A 316 0.18 9.44 -6.05
N ALA A 317 0.13 10.73 -5.72
CA ALA A 317 -0.76 11.25 -4.67
C ALA A 317 -2.24 10.98 -4.98
N VAL A 318 -2.66 11.15 -6.25
CA VAL A 318 -4.02 10.79 -6.69
C VAL A 318 -4.27 9.30 -6.52
N ALA A 319 -3.30 8.45 -6.89
CA ALA A 319 -3.47 7.00 -6.77
C ALA A 319 -3.54 6.52 -5.32
N VAL A 320 -2.78 7.13 -4.40
CA VAL A 320 -2.90 6.86 -2.96
C VAL A 320 -4.29 7.28 -2.46
N LEU A 321 -4.80 8.45 -2.87
CA LEU A 321 -6.16 8.87 -2.51
C LEU A 321 -7.23 7.91 -3.07
N ASP A 322 -7.14 7.52 -4.34
CA ASP A 322 -8.06 6.57 -4.97
C ASP A 322 -8.06 5.22 -4.23
N LEU A 323 -6.88 4.74 -3.81
CA LEU A 323 -6.73 3.52 -3.02
C LEU A 323 -7.39 3.64 -1.64
N MET A 324 -7.18 4.76 -0.93
CA MET A 324 -7.81 5.00 0.37
C MET A 324 -9.33 5.17 0.26
N VAL A 325 -9.81 5.89 -0.76
CA VAL A 325 -11.24 6.05 -1.03
C VAL A 325 -11.90 4.72 -1.37
N GLU A 326 -11.25 3.87 -2.18
CA GLU A 326 -11.75 2.52 -2.46
C GLU A 326 -11.85 1.69 -1.18
N PHE A 327 -10.85 1.73 -0.29
CA PHE A 327 -10.92 1.05 1.00
C PHE A 327 -12.12 1.54 1.84
N VAL A 328 -12.30 2.86 1.97
CA VAL A 328 -13.41 3.45 2.74
C VAL A 328 -14.76 2.96 2.21
N ARG A 329 -14.93 2.93 0.88
CA ARG A 329 -16.18 2.49 0.22
C ARG A 329 -16.44 1.00 0.37
N SER A 330 -15.40 0.17 0.34
CA SER A 330 -15.52 -1.30 0.27
C SER A 330 -15.60 -2.02 1.61
N HIS A 331 -15.22 -1.37 2.71
CA HIS A 331 -15.06 -2.02 4.01
C HIS A 331 -16.09 -1.61 5.08
N MET A 332 -17.21 -0.99 4.67
CA MET A 332 -18.34 -0.69 5.55
C MET A 332 -19.16 -1.95 5.87
N MET A 333 -18.60 -2.81 6.72
CA MET A 333 -19.14 -4.13 7.07
C MET A 333 -19.42 -4.27 8.56
N LYS A 334 -20.23 -5.26 8.96
CA LYS A 334 -20.63 -5.49 10.36
C LYS A 334 -19.44 -5.67 11.31
N ARG A 335 -18.38 -6.36 10.86
CA ARG A 335 -17.09 -6.45 11.55
C ARG A 335 -16.17 -5.36 10.99
N LEU A 336 -16.41 -4.12 11.41
CA LEU A 336 -15.67 -2.98 10.92
C LEU A 336 -14.16 -3.12 11.26
N PRO A 337 -13.25 -3.05 10.27
CA PRO A 337 -11.81 -3.07 10.53
C PRO A 337 -11.33 -1.73 11.09
N HIS A 338 -11.68 -1.46 12.36
CA HIS A 338 -11.51 -0.18 13.04
C HIS A 338 -10.10 0.41 12.92
N GLU A 339 -9.07 -0.38 13.22
CA GLU A 339 -7.68 0.08 13.17
C GLU A 339 -7.24 0.44 11.74
N LEU A 340 -7.67 -0.33 10.73
CA LEU A 340 -7.38 -0.03 9.33
C LEU A 340 -8.05 1.27 8.88
N TYR A 341 -9.27 1.57 9.36
CA TYR A 341 -9.92 2.85 9.11
C TYR A 341 -9.15 4.03 9.70
N LEU A 342 -8.62 3.90 10.92
CA LEU A 342 -7.80 4.96 11.52
C LEU A 342 -6.51 5.20 10.74
N LEU A 343 -5.86 4.15 10.25
CA LEU A 343 -4.67 4.27 9.40
C LEU A 343 -5.01 4.88 8.03
N CYS A 344 -6.08 4.42 7.39
CA CYS A 344 -6.55 4.93 6.10
C CYS A 344 -6.84 6.44 6.15
N LEU A 345 -7.60 6.88 7.15
CA LEU A 345 -7.91 8.30 7.37
C LEU A 345 -6.66 9.11 7.73
N ALA A 346 -5.72 8.53 8.48
CA ALA A 346 -4.44 9.17 8.80
C ALA A 346 -3.54 9.38 7.57
N VAL A 347 -3.57 8.46 6.59
CA VAL A 347 -2.89 8.62 5.28
C VAL A 347 -3.53 9.75 4.47
N ILE A 348 -4.87 9.79 4.36
CA ILE A 348 -5.59 10.87 3.68
C ILE A 348 -5.25 12.22 4.32
N HIS A 349 -5.30 12.28 5.65
CA HIS A 349 -5.02 13.51 6.40
C HIS A 349 -3.60 14.04 6.17
N ARG A 350 -2.59 13.16 6.15
CA ARG A 350 -1.19 13.54 5.87
C ARG A 350 -1.00 14.11 4.46
N LEU A 351 -1.61 13.49 3.45
CA LEU A 351 -1.57 14.01 2.08
C LEU A 351 -2.16 15.43 2.01
N LEU A 352 -3.32 15.64 2.62
CA LEU A 352 -3.96 16.95 2.65
C LEU A 352 -3.15 17.97 3.45
N ALA A 353 -2.55 17.56 4.57
CA ALA A 353 -1.66 18.41 5.35
C ALA A 353 -0.44 18.86 4.53
N TYR A 354 0.16 17.96 3.76
CA TYR A 354 1.22 18.33 2.82
C TYR A 354 0.74 19.32 1.76
N GLN A 355 -0.42 19.07 1.13
CA GLN A 355 -1.00 19.98 0.14
C GLN A 355 -1.25 21.38 0.71
N LYS A 356 -1.76 21.49 1.93
CA LYS A 356 -1.94 22.77 2.65
C LYS A 356 -0.59 23.46 2.93
N ARG A 357 0.39 22.74 3.47
CA ARG A 357 1.72 23.30 3.81
C ARG A 357 2.47 23.78 2.57
N SER A 358 2.43 23.00 1.49
CA SER A 358 3.16 23.24 0.25
C SER A 358 2.35 23.99 -0.82
N ARG A 359 1.08 24.32 -0.53
CA ARG A 359 0.12 24.96 -1.44
C ARG A 359 0.00 24.26 -2.80
N VAL A 360 0.04 22.93 -2.77
CA VAL A 360 -0.11 22.12 -3.97
C VAL A 360 -1.59 21.88 -4.24
N ARG A 361 -2.03 22.19 -5.46
CA ARG A 361 -3.42 22.00 -5.90
C ARG A 361 -3.55 20.76 -6.76
N LEU A 362 -4.03 19.68 -6.16
CA LEU A 362 -4.22 18.42 -6.87
C LEU A 362 -5.50 18.47 -7.72
N HIS A 363 -5.37 18.11 -9.00
CA HIS A 363 -6.54 17.88 -9.85
C HIS A 363 -7.15 16.52 -9.53
N TYR A 364 -8.07 16.52 -8.56
CA TYR A 364 -8.71 15.32 -8.01
C TYR A 364 -10.23 15.50 -7.96
N PRO A 365 -11.04 14.44 -8.21
CA PRO A 365 -12.49 14.50 -8.03
C PRO A 365 -12.86 14.52 -6.54
N TRP A 366 -12.67 15.67 -5.88
CA TRP A 366 -12.83 15.81 -4.42
C TRP A 366 -14.21 15.41 -3.89
N LYS A 367 -15.27 15.57 -4.69
CA LYS A 367 -16.61 15.07 -4.38
C LYS A 367 -16.62 13.58 -4.06
N GLU A 368 -15.78 12.77 -4.71
CA GLU A 368 -15.67 11.34 -4.42
C GLU A 368 -15.12 11.05 -3.03
N LEU A 369 -14.13 11.82 -2.57
CA LEU A 369 -13.60 11.70 -1.22
C LEU A 369 -14.65 12.10 -0.18
N TRP A 370 -15.28 13.27 -0.34
CA TRP A 370 -16.26 13.77 0.62
C TRP A 370 -17.47 12.85 0.75
N THR A 371 -18.02 12.38 -0.37
CA THR A 371 -19.15 11.44 -0.38
C THR A 371 -18.80 10.12 0.32
N SER A 372 -17.58 9.63 0.16
CA SER A 372 -17.10 8.39 0.82
C SER A 372 -16.97 8.57 2.33
N LEU A 373 -16.41 9.70 2.77
CA LEU A 373 -16.30 10.08 4.18
C LEU A 373 -17.68 10.26 4.83
N ILE A 374 -18.62 10.91 4.16
CA ILE A 374 -20.01 11.07 4.64
C ILE A 374 -20.69 9.70 4.72
N ALA A 375 -20.49 8.82 3.72
CA ALA A 375 -21.04 7.46 3.75
C ALA A 375 -20.51 6.66 4.95
N LEU A 376 -19.22 6.79 5.28
CA LEU A 376 -18.63 6.19 6.46
C LEU A 376 -19.28 6.72 7.76
N LEU A 377 -19.43 8.04 7.89
CA LEU A 377 -20.11 8.64 9.04
C LEU A 377 -21.55 8.12 9.19
N LYS A 378 -22.29 8.07 8.07
CA LYS A 378 -23.65 7.55 8.04
C LYS A 378 -23.70 6.09 8.47
N PHE A 379 -22.79 5.25 7.97
CA PHE A 379 -22.67 3.85 8.38
C PHE A 379 -22.41 3.71 9.88
N VAL A 380 -21.46 4.48 10.42
CA VAL A 380 -21.12 4.47 11.85
C VAL A 380 -22.33 4.88 12.69
N CYS A 381 -23.03 5.95 12.32
CA CYS A 381 -24.22 6.43 13.04
C CYS A 381 -25.36 5.40 13.00
N SER A 382 -25.63 4.80 11.84
CA SER A 382 -26.67 3.78 11.70
C SER A 382 -26.39 2.49 12.47
N ASN A 383 -25.12 2.19 12.79
CA ASN A 383 -24.70 0.96 13.48
C ASN A 383 -24.16 1.21 14.90
N GLU A 384 -24.38 2.42 15.44
CA GLU A 384 -23.82 2.87 16.72
C GLU A 384 -23.99 1.85 17.85
N SER A 385 -25.22 1.37 18.07
CA SER A 385 -25.59 0.50 19.20
C SER A 385 -24.80 -0.83 19.24
N SER A 386 -24.33 -1.30 18.09
CA SER A 386 -23.51 -2.50 17.95
C SER A 386 -22.01 -2.18 18.02
N LEU A 387 -21.58 -1.13 17.32
CA LEU A 387 -20.17 -0.80 17.17
C LEU A 387 -19.57 -0.19 18.44
N VAL A 388 -20.27 0.71 19.12
CA VAL A 388 -19.74 1.43 20.31
C VAL A 388 -19.39 0.48 21.46
N LYS A 389 -20.00 -0.72 21.50
CA LYS A 389 -19.71 -1.75 22.50
C LYS A 389 -18.37 -2.47 22.26
N LYS A 390 -17.79 -2.33 21.07
CA LYS A 390 -16.63 -3.11 20.62
C LYS A 390 -15.42 -2.25 20.30
N MET A 391 -15.63 -0.97 19.99
CA MET A 391 -14.58 -0.08 19.48
C MET A 391 -14.94 1.39 19.67
N ASN A 392 -13.92 2.24 19.68
CA ASN A 392 -14.05 3.68 19.75
C ASN A 392 -14.48 4.27 18.39
N ILE A 393 -15.78 4.27 18.10
CA ILE A 393 -16.33 4.86 16.87
C ILE A 393 -16.15 6.38 16.79
N PHE A 394 -15.99 7.06 17.93
CA PHE A 394 -15.81 8.51 17.98
C PHE A 394 -14.44 8.92 17.46
N ALA A 395 -13.41 8.08 17.61
CA ALA A 395 -12.09 8.33 17.02
C ALA A 395 -12.15 8.37 15.48
N VAL A 396 -12.90 7.44 14.86
CA VAL A 396 -13.14 7.43 13.40
C VAL A 396 -13.91 8.68 12.98
N GLY A 397 -15.01 8.99 13.68
CA GLY A 397 -15.79 10.20 13.43
C GLY A 397 -14.96 11.48 13.56
N LEU A 398 -14.08 11.55 14.56
CA LEU A 398 -13.20 12.69 14.81
C LEU A 398 -12.23 12.90 13.66
N GLN A 399 -11.55 11.85 13.18
CA GLN A 399 -10.62 11.97 12.05
C GLN A 399 -11.33 12.43 10.77
N VAL A 400 -12.52 11.91 10.48
CA VAL A 400 -13.31 12.38 9.33
C VAL A 400 -13.68 13.86 9.47
N VAL A 401 -14.15 14.29 10.64
CA VAL A 401 -14.53 15.70 10.88
C VAL A 401 -13.31 16.62 10.83
N VAL A 402 -12.13 16.17 11.30
CA VAL A 402 -10.87 16.91 11.14
C VAL A 402 -10.53 17.10 9.66
N ILE A 403 -10.68 16.07 8.83
CA ILE A 403 -10.48 16.20 7.37
C ILE A 403 -11.44 17.23 6.78
N PHE A 404 -12.74 17.18 7.13
CA PHE A 404 -13.70 18.20 6.68
C PHE A 404 -13.33 19.61 7.14
N ASN A 405 -12.94 19.77 8.41
CA ASN A 405 -12.53 21.06 8.94
C ASN A 405 -11.25 21.59 8.25
N LEU A 406 -10.34 20.71 7.81
CA LEU A 406 -9.17 21.10 7.03
C LEU A 406 -9.58 21.72 5.68
N PHE A 407 -10.54 21.11 4.97
CA PHE A 407 -11.12 21.70 3.75
C PHE A 407 -11.88 23.01 4.03
N VAL A 408 -12.69 23.04 5.09
CA VAL A 408 -13.49 24.23 5.47
C VAL A 408 -12.62 25.40 5.93
N THR A 409 -11.45 25.14 6.49
CA THR A 409 -10.59 26.21 7.06
C THR A 409 -9.49 26.64 6.09
N TYR A 410 -8.95 25.71 5.30
CA TYR A 410 -7.77 25.94 4.45
C TYR A 410 -7.97 25.51 3.00
N GLY A 411 -9.20 25.17 2.58
CA GLY A 411 -9.46 24.64 1.25
C GLY A 411 -9.07 25.61 0.12
N ASP A 412 -9.12 26.92 0.36
CA ASP A 412 -8.63 27.96 -0.56
C ASP A 412 -7.13 27.80 -0.92
N THR A 413 -6.35 27.22 0.00
CA THR A 413 -4.91 27.01 -0.19
C THR A 413 -4.56 25.86 -1.13
N PHE A 414 -5.41 24.82 -1.22
CA PHE A 414 -5.08 23.58 -1.95
C PHE A 414 -6.18 23.01 -2.85
N LEU A 415 -7.42 23.49 -2.78
CA LEU A 415 -8.45 23.13 -3.77
C LEU A 415 -8.15 23.81 -5.11
N PRO A 416 -8.49 23.15 -6.24
CA PRO A 416 -8.13 23.64 -7.57
C PRO A 416 -8.88 24.92 -7.95
N SER A 417 -10.12 25.10 -7.48
CA SER A 417 -10.98 26.23 -7.84
C SER A 417 -11.98 26.58 -6.73
N PRO A 418 -12.54 27.80 -6.73
CA PRO A 418 -13.65 28.18 -5.87
C PRO A 418 -14.89 27.29 -6.04
N SER A 419 -15.13 26.76 -7.25
CA SER A 419 -16.25 25.85 -7.50
C SER A 419 -16.17 24.57 -6.69
N SER A 420 -14.96 24.04 -6.43
CA SER A 420 -14.78 22.91 -5.51
C SER A 420 -15.17 23.27 -4.07
N TYR A 421 -15.00 24.53 -3.69
CA TYR A 421 -15.43 25.04 -2.39
C TYR A 421 -16.96 25.09 -2.28
N ASP A 422 -17.62 25.54 -3.35
CA ASP A 422 -19.09 25.52 -3.45
C ASP A 422 -19.64 24.09 -3.34
N GLU A 423 -19.02 23.14 -4.04
CA GLU A 423 -19.38 21.72 -3.99
C GLU A 423 -19.20 21.11 -2.59
N LEU A 424 -18.12 21.44 -1.88
CA LEU A 424 -17.90 20.99 -0.50
C LEU A 424 -19.05 21.43 0.41
N TYR A 425 -19.42 22.70 0.34
CA TYR A 425 -20.47 23.29 1.18
C TYR A 425 -21.83 22.72 0.81
N TYR A 426 -22.09 22.56 -0.48
CA TYR A 426 -23.25 21.85 -0.98
C TYR A 426 -23.34 20.43 -0.40
N GLU A 427 -22.28 19.63 -0.42
CA GLU A 427 -22.30 18.27 0.11
C GLU A 427 -22.53 18.22 1.63
N ILE A 428 -21.94 19.15 2.39
CA ILE A 428 -22.18 19.27 3.85
C ILE A 428 -23.66 19.56 4.13
N VAL A 429 -24.24 20.54 3.42
CA VAL A 429 -25.63 20.96 3.59
C VAL A 429 -26.59 19.87 3.12
N ARG A 430 -26.38 19.31 1.93
CA ARG A 430 -27.15 18.19 1.38
C ARG A 430 -27.22 17.01 2.35
N CYS A 431 -26.09 16.69 2.99
CA CYS A 431 -25.97 15.54 3.89
C CYS A 431 -26.10 15.91 5.37
N HIS A 432 -26.68 17.07 5.71
CA HIS A 432 -26.68 17.63 7.07
C HIS A 432 -27.22 16.64 8.14
N GLN A 433 -28.22 15.83 7.80
CA GLN A 433 -28.81 14.83 8.70
C GLN A 433 -27.77 13.85 9.27
N THR A 434 -26.73 13.53 8.49
CA THR A 434 -25.62 12.67 8.94
C THR A 434 -24.81 13.36 10.03
N PHE A 435 -24.51 14.64 9.86
CA PHE A 435 -23.76 15.44 10.84
C PHE A 435 -24.59 15.76 12.09
N ASP A 436 -25.90 15.99 11.93
CA ASP A 436 -26.83 16.17 13.06
C ASP A 436 -26.93 14.90 13.91
N SER A 437 -27.03 13.73 13.24
CA SER A 437 -27.00 12.43 13.90
C SER A 437 -25.68 12.19 14.65
N LEU A 438 -24.54 12.46 13.98
CA LEU A 438 -23.21 12.33 14.58
C LEU A 438 -23.03 13.25 15.80
N TYR A 439 -23.50 14.50 15.71
CA TYR A 439 -23.49 15.44 16.82
C TYR A 439 -24.34 14.94 17.99
N SER A 440 -25.58 14.53 17.75
CA SER A 440 -26.50 14.01 18.78
C SER A 440 -25.91 12.79 19.50
N ILE A 441 -25.35 11.84 18.75
CA ILE A 441 -24.70 10.64 19.29
C ILE A 441 -23.47 11.03 20.12
N SER A 442 -22.55 11.82 19.57
CA SER A 442 -21.33 12.23 20.29
C SER A 442 -21.64 13.02 21.56
N LEU A 443 -22.61 13.94 21.51
CA LEU A 443 -23.04 14.74 22.66
C LEU A 443 -23.60 13.84 23.76
N ARG A 444 -24.46 12.88 23.43
CA ARG A 444 -25.00 11.92 24.40
C ARG A 444 -23.86 11.21 25.13
N HIS A 445 -22.92 10.61 24.40
CA HIS A 445 -21.78 9.89 24.99
C HIS A 445 -20.76 10.79 25.70
N SER A 446 -20.71 12.08 25.37
CA SER A 446 -19.90 13.06 26.12
C SER A 446 -20.45 13.33 27.53
N THR A 447 -21.78 13.22 27.70
CA THR A 447 -22.48 13.50 28.96
C THR A 447 -22.82 12.26 29.79
N SER A 448 -23.06 11.11 29.14
CA SER A 448 -23.55 9.89 29.81
C SER A 448 -22.47 9.10 30.58
N GLY A 449 -21.19 9.51 30.49
CA GLY A 449 -20.07 8.69 30.96
C GLY A 449 -19.79 7.50 30.04
N GLY A 450 -18.68 6.80 30.25
CA GLY A 450 -18.30 5.63 29.45
C GLY A 450 -16.82 5.62 29.03
N GLU A 451 -16.36 4.48 28.53
CA GLU A 451 -14.96 4.25 28.12
C GLU A 451 -14.46 5.29 27.11
N TYR A 452 -15.33 5.72 26.18
CA TYR A 452 -14.96 6.62 25.08
C TYR A 452 -15.43 8.07 25.27
N LYS A 453 -15.74 8.47 26.51
CA LYS A 453 -16.22 9.83 26.84
C LYS A 453 -15.33 10.93 26.26
N ASP A 454 -14.01 10.83 26.43
CA ASP A 454 -13.08 11.87 25.98
C ASP A 454 -13.04 12.01 24.46
N SER A 455 -13.10 10.88 23.74
CA SER A 455 -13.17 10.89 22.28
C SER A 455 -14.50 11.48 21.79
N ALA A 456 -15.60 11.18 22.48
CA ALA A 456 -16.90 11.76 22.19
C ALA A 456 -16.89 13.29 22.40
N VAL A 457 -16.36 13.78 23.53
CA VAL A 457 -16.19 15.22 23.80
C VAL A 457 -15.41 15.92 22.69
N ARG A 458 -14.26 15.35 22.28
CA ARG A 458 -13.43 15.92 21.21
C ARG A 458 -14.18 15.99 19.89
N LEU A 459 -14.90 14.93 19.52
CA LEU A 459 -15.73 14.91 18.31
C LEU A 459 -16.84 15.96 18.36
N THR A 460 -17.58 16.03 19.46
CA THR A 460 -18.65 17.03 19.65
C THR A 460 -18.14 18.45 19.45
N ASN A 461 -16.97 18.77 20.01
CA ASN A 461 -16.34 20.09 19.87
C ASN A 461 -15.84 20.35 18.44
N SER A 462 -15.30 19.34 17.76
CA SER A 462 -14.79 19.46 16.38
C SER A 462 -15.90 19.78 15.37
N LEU A 463 -17.14 19.39 15.64
CA LEU A 463 -18.30 19.64 14.77
C LEU A 463 -18.77 21.10 14.72
N VAL A 464 -18.16 22.02 15.48
CA VAL A 464 -18.61 23.42 15.61
C VAL A 464 -18.78 24.14 14.26
N ASN A 465 -17.82 24.03 13.33
CA ASN A 465 -17.89 24.72 12.03
C ASN A 465 -18.89 24.05 11.09
N VAL A 466 -18.89 22.73 11.02
CA VAL A 466 -19.86 21.98 10.21
C VAL A 466 -21.29 22.33 10.62
N ARG A 467 -21.56 22.42 11.92
CA ARG A 467 -22.87 22.85 12.44
C ARG A 467 -23.19 24.30 12.12
N ALA A 468 -22.21 25.21 12.20
CA ALA A 468 -22.41 26.60 11.82
C ALA A 468 -22.78 26.75 10.34
N ILE A 469 -22.13 25.99 9.45
CA ILE A 469 -22.46 25.94 8.01
C ILE A 469 -23.90 25.48 7.82
N ILE A 470 -24.28 24.34 8.43
CA ILE A 470 -25.63 23.78 8.31
C ILE A 470 -26.69 24.78 8.83
N ALA A 471 -26.47 25.37 10.00
CA ALA A 471 -27.38 26.32 10.61
C ALA A 471 -27.53 27.63 9.81
N HIS A 472 -26.50 28.01 9.04
CA HIS A 472 -26.52 29.19 8.19
C HIS A 472 -27.29 28.95 6.89
N PHE A 473 -26.99 27.85 6.19
CA PHE A 473 -27.53 27.62 4.84
C PHE A 473 -28.92 26.99 4.82
N ASN A 474 -29.28 26.11 5.77
CA ASN A 474 -30.60 25.46 5.76
C ASN A 474 -31.76 26.47 5.74
N PRO A 475 -31.83 27.47 6.66
CA PRO A 475 -32.92 28.43 6.66
C PRO A 475 -32.97 29.29 5.38
N LYS A 476 -31.80 29.59 4.78
CA LYS A 476 -31.70 30.36 3.54
C LYS A 476 -32.21 29.56 2.35
N ILE A 477 -31.91 28.26 2.30
CA ILE A 477 -32.44 27.33 1.29
C ILE A 477 -33.96 27.22 1.45
N ASP A 478 -34.47 27.04 2.66
CA ASP A 478 -35.92 26.95 2.92
C ASP A 478 -36.66 28.23 2.51
N THR A 479 -36.06 29.39 2.80
CA THR A 479 -36.61 30.70 2.39
C THR A 479 -36.61 30.85 0.87
N TRP A 480 -35.50 30.48 0.22
CA TRP A 480 -35.39 30.54 -1.24
C TRP A 480 -36.39 29.60 -1.92
N LEU A 481 -36.51 28.36 -1.45
CA LEU A 481 -37.48 27.37 -1.92
C LEU A 481 -38.92 27.88 -1.81
N SER A 482 -39.24 28.47 -0.66
CA SER A 482 -40.55 29.08 -0.42
C SER A 482 -40.83 30.23 -1.40
N SER A 483 -39.82 31.06 -1.70
CA SER A 483 -39.94 32.17 -2.66
C SER A 483 -40.14 31.70 -4.10
N GLN A 484 -39.56 30.56 -4.47
CA GLN A 484 -39.68 29.94 -5.79
C GLN A 484 -40.86 28.97 -5.90
N GLN A 485 -41.60 28.75 -4.81
CA GLN A 485 -42.69 27.76 -4.71
C GLN A 485 -42.25 26.33 -5.08
N LEU A 486 -41.01 25.98 -4.72
CA LEU A 486 -40.44 24.67 -4.94
C LEU A 486 -40.37 23.88 -3.63
N SER A 487 -40.70 22.58 -3.70
CA SER A 487 -40.59 21.68 -2.55
C SER A 487 -39.29 20.86 -2.54
N THR A 488 -38.66 20.70 -3.71
CA THR A 488 -37.43 19.91 -3.89
C THR A 488 -36.44 20.69 -4.75
N PRO A 489 -35.30 21.14 -4.19
CA PRO A 489 -34.28 21.84 -4.96
C PRO A 489 -33.44 20.90 -5.82
N SER A 490 -32.97 21.39 -6.96
CA SER A 490 -31.88 20.76 -7.72
C SER A 490 -30.50 21.09 -7.11
N GLU A 491 -29.46 20.36 -7.56
CA GLU A 491 -28.07 20.62 -7.15
C GLU A 491 -27.62 22.05 -7.51
N GLU A 492 -27.90 22.48 -8.74
CA GLU A 492 -27.56 23.82 -9.23
C GLU A 492 -28.25 24.93 -8.42
N GLN A 493 -29.50 24.71 -8.03
CA GLN A 493 -30.27 25.66 -7.24
C GLN A 493 -29.71 25.85 -5.82
N ILE A 494 -29.31 24.76 -5.16
CA ILE A 494 -28.65 24.87 -3.84
C ILE A 494 -27.30 25.58 -3.99
N LEU A 495 -26.53 25.24 -5.03
CA LEU A 495 -25.24 25.89 -5.30
C LEU A 495 -25.40 27.40 -5.52
N GLU A 496 -26.47 27.85 -6.18
CA GLU A 496 -26.77 29.28 -6.36
C GLU A 496 -27.00 29.98 -5.01
N VAL A 497 -27.77 29.35 -4.12
CA VAL A 497 -28.00 29.86 -2.76
C VAL A 497 -26.70 29.89 -1.97
N VAL A 498 -25.87 28.84 -2.05
CA VAL A 498 -24.58 28.77 -1.36
C VAL A 498 -23.66 29.91 -1.80
N LYS A 499 -23.49 30.09 -3.12
CA LYS A 499 -22.64 31.14 -3.71
C LYS A 499 -23.05 32.54 -3.29
N SER A 500 -24.35 32.79 -3.18
CA SER A 500 -24.90 34.13 -2.89
C SER A 500 -24.88 34.51 -1.41
N ASN A 501 -24.42 33.61 -0.51
CA ASN A 501 -24.59 33.80 0.94
C ASN A 501 -23.32 33.49 1.77
N TYR A 502 -22.14 33.47 1.15
CA TYR A 502 -20.86 33.30 1.86
C TYR A 502 -20.49 34.48 2.75
N ASP A 503 -20.83 35.70 2.33
CA ASP A 503 -20.52 36.98 2.99
C ASP A 503 -20.99 37.07 4.44
N SER A 504 -22.12 36.43 4.74
CA SER A 504 -22.77 36.44 6.05
C SER A 504 -22.39 35.23 6.93
N LEU A 505 -21.61 34.28 6.41
CA LEU A 505 -21.19 33.11 7.16
C LEU A 505 -19.99 33.43 8.05
N THR A 506 -20.12 33.17 9.35
CA THR A 506 -19.00 33.28 10.31
C THR A 506 -18.62 31.90 10.84
N LEU A 507 -17.35 31.53 10.72
CA LEU A 507 -16.81 30.25 11.20
C LEU A 507 -15.74 30.48 12.27
N LYS A 508 -15.58 29.49 13.16
CA LYS A 508 -14.51 29.50 14.15
C LYS A 508 -13.21 29.07 13.49
N LEU A 509 -12.15 29.88 13.61
CA LEU A 509 -10.82 29.46 13.19
C LEU A 509 -10.34 28.28 14.04
N GLN A 510 -10.06 27.15 13.40
CA GLN A 510 -9.50 25.97 14.04
C GLN A 510 -8.04 25.81 13.65
N GLU A 511 -7.15 25.95 14.63
CA GLU A 511 -5.71 25.80 14.46
C GLU A 511 -5.30 24.33 14.58
N GLY A 512 -4.15 23.99 14.01
CA GLY A 512 -3.55 22.66 14.15
C GLY A 512 -4.28 21.54 13.39
N LEU A 513 -5.21 21.85 12.49
CA LEU A 513 -5.92 20.83 11.70
C LEU A 513 -5.01 20.06 10.74
N ASP A 514 -3.86 20.61 10.35
CA ASP A 514 -2.84 19.94 9.54
C ASP A 514 -1.76 19.25 10.39
N GLN A 515 -1.86 19.36 11.72
CA GLN A 515 -0.97 18.66 12.63
C GLN A 515 -1.51 17.25 12.86
N TYR A 516 -0.62 16.28 12.75
CA TYR A 516 -0.86 14.89 13.07
C TYR A 516 0.26 14.40 13.96
N GLU A 517 -0.04 13.37 14.75
CA GLU A 517 0.99 12.72 15.52
C GLU A 517 1.93 11.95 14.58
N HIS A 518 3.23 12.18 14.75
CA HIS A 518 4.27 11.47 14.02
C HIS A 518 4.19 9.97 14.24
N TYR A 519 4.47 9.21 13.19
CA TYR A 519 4.49 7.76 13.30
C TYR A 519 5.61 7.31 14.25
N VAL A 520 5.25 6.46 15.21
CA VAL A 520 6.19 5.89 16.17
C VAL A 520 5.90 4.39 16.29
N GLU A 521 6.89 3.57 15.91
CA GLU A 521 6.79 2.11 15.99
C GLU A 521 6.69 1.61 17.43
N SER A 522 7.57 2.08 18.33
CA SER A 522 7.63 1.65 19.74
C SER A 522 7.24 2.77 20.70
N PRO A 523 6.30 2.56 21.65
CA PRO A 523 5.75 1.26 22.07
C PRO A 523 4.45 0.83 21.35
N ARG A 524 3.92 1.66 20.43
CA ARG A 524 2.54 1.52 19.91
C ARG A 524 2.29 0.27 19.09
N HIS A 525 3.26 -0.14 18.28
CA HIS A 525 3.16 -1.24 17.35
C HIS A 525 4.15 -2.38 17.67
N SER A 526 4.88 -2.30 18.79
CA SER A 526 5.89 -3.31 19.17
C SER A 526 5.31 -4.71 19.26
N SER A 527 4.10 -4.86 19.81
CA SER A 527 3.41 -6.16 19.90
C SER A 527 3.02 -6.70 18.52
N PHE A 528 2.50 -5.84 17.65
CA PHE A 528 2.17 -6.17 16.27
C PHE A 528 3.41 -6.66 15.50
N PHE A 529 4.50 -5.89 15.51
CA PHE A 529 5.74 -6.29 14.83
C PHE A 529 6.36 -7.54 15.44
N THR A 530 6.29 -7.73 16.75
CA THR A 530 6.78 -8.97 17.40
C THR A 530 6.03 -10.20 16.87
N ASN A 531 4.70 -10.13 16.77
CA ASN A 531 3.90 -11.23 16.24
C ASN A 531 4.09 -11.44 14.73
N LEU A 532 4.17 -10.35 13.97
CA LEU A 532 4.46 -10.38 12.54
C LEU A 532 5.81 -11.05 12.26
N VAL A 533 6.85 -10.70 13.01
CA VAL A 533 8.20 -11.30 12.87
C VAL A 533 8.16 -12.80 13.16
N ARG A 534 7.45 -13.24 14.19
CA ARG A 534 7.27 -14.68 14.47
C ARG A 534 6.62 -15.41 13.29
N SER A 535 5.59 -14.82 12.69
CA SER A 535 4.96 -15.37 11.48
C SER A 535 5.95 -15.42 10.32
N VAL A 536 6.70 -14.34 10.07
CA VAL A 536 7.71 -14.29 9.00
C VAL A 536 8.80 -15.35 9.19
N ILE A 537 9.27 -15.55 10.43
CA ILE A 537 10.26 -16.59 10.75
C ILE A 537 9.70 -17.98 10.48
N HIS A 538 8.48 -18.24 10.93
CA HIS A 538 7.82 -19.52 10.70
C HIS A 538 7.65 -19.81 9.20
N ASP A 539 7.13 -18.84 8.44
CA ASP A 539 6.93 -18.91 7.00
C ASP A 539 8.26 -19.13 6.26
N THR A 540 9.30 -18.40 6.66
CA THR A 540 10.64 -18.52 6.09
C THR A 540 11.20 -19.92 6.33
N ARG A 541 11.12 -20.43 7.57
CA ARG A 541 11.61 -21.77 7.92
C ARG A 541 10.95 -22.87 7.10
N GLN A 542 9.64 -22.74 6.82
CA GLN A 542 8.89 -23.69 5.98
C GLN A 542 9.27 -23.62 4.50
N SER A 543 9.73 -22.46 4.03
CA SER A 543 10.10 -22.25 2.62
C SER A 543 11.49 -22.76 2.26
N ILE A 544 12.34 -23.05 3.24
CA ILE A 544 13.70 -23.55 3.03
C ILE A 544 13.62 -25.01 2.59
N VAL A 545 13.78 -25.23 1.30
CA VAL A 545 13.92 -26.57 0.72
C VAL A 545 15.39 -26.82 0.42
N LEU A 546 15.93 -27.92 0.95
CA LEU A 546 17.24 -28.44 0.57
C LEU A 546 16.99 -29.60 -0.39
N ASN A 547 17.07 -29.34 -1.70
CA ASN A 547 16.86 -30.38 -2.70
C ASN A 547 18.16 -31.16 -2.91
N ASP A 548 18.08 -32.50 -2.99
CA ASP A 548 19.22 -33.38 -3.29
C ASP A 548 19.93 -33.00 -4.60
N LEU A 549 19.19 -32.45 -5.57
CA LEU A 549 19.72 -31.98 -6.84
C LEU A 549 20.61 -30.74 -6.67
N GLU A 550 20.21 -29.79 -5.81
CA GLU A 550 21.03 -28.61 -5.51
C GLU A 550 22.31 -29.03 -4.77
N LEU A 551 22.20 -30.00 -3.86
CA LEU A 551 23.36 -30.56 -3.16
C LEU A 551 24.30 -31.27 -4.15
N GLN A 552 23.78 -31.98 -5.14
CA GLN A 552 24.59 -32.57 -6.22
C GLN A 552 25.26 -31.51 -7.10
N THR A 553 24.58 -30.42 -7.46
CA THR A 553 25.18 -29.30 -8.19
C THR A 553 26.30 -28.65 -7.38
N VAL A 554 26.09 -28.42 -6.08
CA VAL A 554 27.14 -27.91 -5.19
C VAL A 554 28.34 -28.86 -5.14
N LEU A 555 28.12 -30.17 -5.03
CA LEU A 555 29.19 -31.16 -5.03
C LEU A 555 29.94 -31.22 -6.36
N GLN A 556 29.25 -31.06 -7.50
CA GLN A 556 29.86 -30.96 -8.82
C GLN A 556 30.69 -29.68 -8.96
N ASP A 557 30.16 -28.55 -8.55
CA ASP A 557 30.88 -27.27 -8.61
C ASP A 557 32.13 -27.31 -7.72
N PHE A 558 32.04 -27.89 -6.52
CA PHE A 558 33.21 -28.14 -5.67
C PHE A 558 34.23 -29.10 -6.29
N SER A 559 33.78 -30.11 -7.04
CA SER A 559 34.71 -31.00 -7.74
C SER A 559 35.51 -30.30 -8.85
N SER A 560 35.04 -29.14 -9.32
CA SER A 560 35.69 -28.31 -10.34
C SER A 560 36.60 -27.20 -9.78
N ILE A 561 36.52 -26.92 -8.48
CA ILE A 561 37.41 -26.00 -7.75
C ILE A 561 38.59 -26.84 -7.21
N GLN A 562 39.62 -27.01 -8.03
CA GLN A 562 40.93 -27.54 -7.62
C GLN A 562 42.00 -26.46 -7.61
#